data_AF-A0A2Z4PUG9-F1
#
_entry.id   AF-A0A2Z4PUG9-F1
#
_cell.length_a   1.000
_cell.length_b   1.000
_cell.length_c   1.000
_cell.angle_alpha   90.00
_cell.angle_beta   90.00
_cell.angle_gamma   90.00
#
_symmetry.space_group_name_H-M   'P 1'
#
loop_
_entity.id
_entity.type
_entity.pdbx_description
1 polymer ?
#
loop_
_entity_poly.entity_id
_entity_poly.type
_entity_poly.pdbx_seq_one_letter_code
_entity_poly.pdbx_strand_id
1 'polypeptide(L)'
;MIPNYQDCMKPFLLALQKSGTEEVKLRDIINSIADYFELTDEERVEPLPSGKQSILDNRVGWARTYLAKAGLIDSPRRAHFVITDRGITALYTPSLEINNQYLKQFDEFVAFKNLSNTKETVEDTRQAFIKPDIEDDNDITPDEALRNAYKTINDALAQDILERTRNVSPAFFEQLLIDLLIAMGYGGTEEGTAHALGKSGDNGVDGVINQDPLGVDQIYIQAKRYKQGNNVSSGDIRDFFGALNLHNAQKGLFITTSDFTRSAKDTAQKLSSRMVLVNGHDLAKLMLRYNIGSRDEQVLYMKRIDEEFFEE
;
A
#
# COMPACT_ATOMS: atom_id res chain seq x y z
N MET A 1 7.60 14.68 -12.56
CA MET A 1 7.16 13.27 -12.47
C MET A 1 8.37 12.45 -12.08
N ILE A 2 8.25 11.60 -11.07
CA ILE A 2 9.39 10.79 -10.59
C ILE A 2 9.79 9.78 -11.69
N PRO A 3 11.08 9.75 -12.11
CA PRO A 3 11.58 8.85 -13.16
C PRO A 3 11.40 7.38 -12.79
N ASN A 4 11.27 6.49 -13.78
CA ASN A 4 11.27 5.05 -13.52
C ASN A 4 12.70 4.56 -13.17
N TYR A 5 12.87 3.29 -12.78
CA TYR A 5 14.20 2.78 -12.41
C TYR A 5 15.16 2.63 -13.60
N GLN A 6 14.65 2.45 -14.82
CA GLN A 6 15.46 2.38 -16.05
C GLN A 6 15.99 3.78 -16.40
N ASP A 7 15.14 4.80 -16.34
CA ASP A 7 15.50 6.21 -16.54
C ASP A 7 16.60 6.65 -15.58
N CYS A 8 16.59 6.12 -14.35
CA CYS A 8 17.61 6.41 -13.34
C CYS A 8 18.99 5.84 -13.67
N MET A 9 19.12 4.83 -14.55
CA MET A 9 20.39 4.11 -14.78
C MET A 9 21.47 5.00 -15.39
N LYS A 10 21.14 5.78 -16.43
CA LYS A 10 22.12 6.68 -17.08
C LYS A 10 22.56 7.82 -16.15
N PRO A 11 21.64 8.57 -15.50
CA PRO A 11 21.98 9.58 -14.50
C PRO A 11 22.80 9.02 -13.32
N PHE A 12 22.56 7.77 -12.92
CA PHE A 12 23.38 7.09 -11.91
C PHE A 12 24.85 7.00 -12.34
N LEU A 13 25.11 6.53 -13.56
CA LEU A 13 26.46 6.44 -14.10
C LEU A 13 27.10 7.82 -14.30
N LEU A 14 26.33 8.82 -14.75
CA LEU A 14 26.80 10.20 -14.86
C LEU A 14 27.21 10.78 -13.50
N ALA A 15 26.45 10.48 -12.44
CA ALA A 15 26.79 10.91 -11.08
C ALA A 15 28.12 10.31 -10.62
N LEU A 16 28.39 9.04 -10.91
CA LEU A 16 29.67 8.40 -10.63
C LEU A 16 30.81 8.97 -11.48
N GLN A 17 30.59 9.17 -12.78
CA GLN A 17 31.60 9.67 -13.69
C GLN A 17 32.09 11.07 -13.32
N LYS A 18 31.22 11.94 -12.79
CA LYS A 18 31.60 13.29 -12.31
C LYS A 18 32.69 13.23 -11.23
N SER A 19 32.72 12.18 -10.43
CA SER A 19 33.72 11.95 -9.38
C SER A 19 34.96 11.19 -9.88
N GLY A 20 35.00 10.82 -11.17
CA GLY A 20 36.11 10.08 -11.76
C GLY A 20 36.24 8.68 -11.17
N THR A 21 37.36 8.41 -10.48
CA THR A 21 37.62 7.14 -9.80
C THR A 21 37.28 7.17 -8.32
N GLU A 22 36.81 8.31 -7.79
CA GLU A 22 36.46 8.41 -6.38
C GLU A 22 35.15 7.69 -6.07
N GLU A 23 35.09 7.16 -4.86
CA GLU A 23 33.89 6.52 -4.31
C GLU A 23 32.78 7.54 -4.01
N VAL A 24 31.59 7.32 -4.54
CA VAL A 24 30.43 8.21 -4.31
C VAL A 24 29.40 7.53 -3.43
N LYS A 25 28.88 8.25 -2.43
CA LYS A 25 27.81 7.75 -1.55
C LYS A 25 26.49 7.64 -2.28
N LEU A 26 25.72 6.60 -1.97
CA LEU A 26 24.39 6.40 -2.55
C LEU A 26 23.47 7.61 -2.36
N ARG A 27 23.52 8.26 -1.19
CA ARG A 27 22.69 9.44 -0.90
C ARG A 27 23.04 10.61 -1.82
N ASP A 28 24.32 10.80 -2.11
CA ASP A 28 24.79 11.86 -3.01
C ASP A 28 24.39 11.55 -4.45
N ILE A 29 24.39 10.28 -4.85
CA ILE A 29 23.87 9.83 -6.15
C ILE A 29 22.36 10.09 -6.25
N ILE A 30 21.57 9.71 -5.24
CA ILE A 30 20.12 9.97 -5.21
C ILE A 30 19.84 11.46 -5.38
N ASN A 31 20.55 12.34 -4.65
CA ASN A 31 20.40 13.78 -4.77
C ASN A 31 20.78 14.27 -6.17
N SER A 32 21.91 13.80 -6.72
CA SER A 32 22.31 14.18 -8.09
C SER A 32 21.31 13.72 -9.15
N ILE A 33 20.64 12.58 -8.96
CA ILE A 33 19.59 12.11 -9.87
C ILE A 33 18.34 12.97 -9.72
N ALA A 34 17.94 13.32 -8.49
CA ALA A 34 16.82 14.23 -8.25
C ALA A 34 17.03 15.59 -8.93
N ASP A 35 18.25 16.12 -8.85
CA ASP A 35 18.62 17.38 -9.48
C ASP A 35 18.68 17.27 -11.01
N TYR A 36 19.12 16.12 -11.54
CA TYR A 36 19.15 15.85 -12.98
C TYR A 36 17.74 15.88 -13.61
N PHE A 37 16.74 15.38 -12.87
CA PHE A 37 15.34 15.37 -13.32
C PHE A 37 14.52 16.57 -12.85
N GLU A 38 15.16 17.55 -12.19
CA GLU A 38 14.51 18.76 -11.68
C GLU A 38 13.30 18.47 -10.78
N LEU A 39 13.38 17.44 -9.93
CA LEU A 39 12.27 17.01 -9.08
C LEU A 39 11.91 18.08 -8.03
N THR A 40 10.63 18.19 -7.70
CA THR A 40 10.19 19.06 -6.58
C THR A 40 10.50 18.44 -5.23
N ASP A 41 10.43 19.23 -4.16
CA ASP A 41 10.67 18.72 -2.81
C ASP A 41 9.62 17.68 -2.39
N GLU A 42 8.38 17.84 -2.85
CA GLU A 42 7.31 16.85 -2.65
C GLU A 42 7.63 15.53 -3.37
N GLU A 43 8.11 15.59 -4.61
CA GLU A 43 8.48 14.40 -5.40
C GLU A 43 9.69 13.67 -4.81
N ARG A 44 10.67 14.40 -4.25
CA ARG A 44 11.85 13.82 -3.58
C ARG A 44 11.47 12.97 -2.36
N VAL A 45 10.41 13.37 -1.64
CA VAL A 45 10.00 12.71 -0.38
C VAL A 45 8.73 11.87 -0.53
N GLU A 46 8.19 11.73 -1.74
CA GLU A 46 6.97 10.97 -2.00
C GLU A 46 7.13 9.53 -1.50
N PRO A 47 6.37 9.11 -0.47
CA PRO A 47 6.59 7.83 0.17
C PRO A 47 6.04 6.69 -0.69
N LEU A 48 6.74 5.55 -0.70
CA LEU A 48 6.10 4.31 -1.08
C LEU A 48 4.89 4.02 -0.17
N PRO A 49 3.90 3.24 -0.59
CA PRO A 49 2.74 2.86 0.24
C PRO A 49 3.10 2.24 1.61
N SER A 50 4.32 1.72 1.77
CA SER A 50 4.85 1.20 3.03
C SER A 50 5.30 2.28 4.04
N GLY A 51 5.45 3.52 3.61
CA GLY A 51 5.86 4.67 4.42
C GLY A 51 7.33 4.71 4.86
N LYS A 52 8.14 3.68 4.56
CA LYS A 52 9.52 3.57 5.08
C LYS A 52 10.61 4.14 4.17
N GLN A 53 10.32 4.34 2.89
CA GLN A 53 11.28 4.78 1.86
C GLN A 53 10.53 5.58 0.79
N SER A 54 11.16 6.58 0.19
CA SER A 54 10.59 7.32 -0.93
C SER A 54 10.58 6.48 -2.21
N ILE A 55 9.70 6.83 -3.15
CA ILE A 55 9.64 6.20 -4.49
C ILE A 55 10.99 6.35 -5.19
N LEU A 56 11.59 7.54 -5.15
CA LEU A 56 12.89 7.82 -5.76
C LEU A 56 14.00 6.93 -5.17
N ASP A 57 14.13 6.85 -3.84
CA ASP A 57 15.16 6.03 -3.19
C ASP A 57 15.02 4.56 -3.61
N ASN A 58 13.79 4.05 -3.78
CA ASN A 58 13.55 2.67 -4.22
C ASN A 58 13.98 2.44 -5.67
N ARG A 59 13.56 3.31 -6.58
CA ARG A 59 13.88 3.20 -8.01
C ARG A 59 15.38 3.35 -8.28
N VAL A 60 16.04 4.30 -7.60
CA VAL A 60 17.51 4.43 -7.64
C VAL A 60 18.19 3.17 -7.06
N GLY A 61 17.64 2.59 -6.00
CA GLY A 61 18.10 1.33 -5.43
C GLY A 61 18.06 0.15 -6.41
N TRP A 62 17.04 0.09 -7.28
CA TRP A 62 16.94 -0.91 -8.34
C TRP A 62 17.85 -0.62 -9.52
N ALA A 63 17.94 0.64 -9.96
CA ALA A 63 18.91 1.06 -10.99
C ALA A 63 20.33 0.62 -10.59
N ARG A 64 20.74 0.92 -9.35
CA ARG A 64 21.99 0.46 -8.74
C ARG A 64 22.13 -1.06 -8.77
N THR A 65 21.09 -1.80 -8.37
CA THR A 65 21.14 -3.28 -8.33
C THR A 65 21.38 -3.85 -9.73
N TYR A 66 20.67 -3.35 -10.74
CA TYR A 66 20.76 -3.85 -12.10
C TYR A 66 22.09 -3.46 -12.76
N LEU A 67 22.55 -2.22 -12.57
CA LEU A 67 23.87 -1.78 -13.02
C LEU A 67 24.99 -2.62 -12.41
N ALA A 68 24.91 -2.94 -11.12
CA ALA A 68 25.90 -3.78 -10.44
C ALA A 68 25.87 -5.22 -10.97
N LYS A 69 24.68 -5.80 -11.17
CA LYS A 69 24.53 -7.16 -11.74
C LYS A 69 24.96 -7.27 -13.20
N ALA A 70 24.92 -6.16 -13.94
CA ALA A 70 25.47 -6.06 -15.28
C ALA A 70 26.97 -5.68 -15.31
N GLY A 71 27.60 -5.47 -14.15
CA GLY A 71 29.02 -5.15 -14.03
C GLY A 71 29.40 -3.74 -14.47
N LEU A 72 28.45 -2.80 -14.52
CA LEU A 72 28.71 -1.40 -14.90
C LEU A 72 29.24 -0.56 -13.73
N ILE A 73 28.88 -0.93 -12.51
CA ILE A 73 29.34 -0.28 -11.27
C ILE A 73 29.87 -1.33 -10.31
N ASP A 74 30.75 -0.90 -9.41
CA ASP A 74 31.23 -1.70 -8.29
C ASP A 74 30.91 -1.00 -6.97
N SER A 75 30.94 -1.75 -5.86
CA SER A 75 30.63 -1.29 -4.51
C SER A 75 31.79 -1.61 -3.56
N PRO A 76 32.87 -0.81 -3.56
CA PRO A 76 34.08 -1.10 -2.77
C PRO A 76 33.81 -1.24 -1.26
N ARG A 77 32.83 -0.48 -0.76
CA ARG A 77 32.34 -0.57 0.62
C ARG A 77 30.88 -0.13 0.72
N ARG A 78 30.27 -0.33 1.89
CA ARG A 78 28.85 -0.09 2.14
C ARG A 78 28.39 1.29 1.62
N ALA A 79 27.36 1.28 0.78
CA ALA A 79 26.73 2.45 0.20
C ALA A 79 27.66 3.41 -0.57
N HIS A 80 28.85 2.94 -0.98
CA HIS A 80 29.80 3.70 -1.79
C HIS A 80 30.06 2.96 -3.10
N PHE A 81 29.97 3.68 -4.21
CA PHE A 81 30.01 3.09 -5.53
C PHE A 81 31.06 3.78 -6.40
N VAL A 82 31.62 3.00 -7.32
CA VAL A 82 32.54 3.49 -8.36
C VAL A 82 32.06 2.99 -9.72
N ILE A 83 32.31 3.78 -10.77
CA ILE A 83 32.03 3.36 -12.14
C ILE A 83 33.16 2.46 -12.64
N THR A 84 32.81 1.38 -13.34
CA THR A 84 33.79 0.48 -13.96
C THR A 84 34.14 0.95 -15.38
N ASP A 85 35.19 0.40 -15.98
CA ASP A 85 35.50 0.63 -17.40
C ASP A 85 34.33 0.28 -18.33
N ARG A 86 33.55 -0.75 -17.98
CA ARG A 86 32.32 -1.16 -18.69
C ARG A 86 31.27 -0.05 -18.58
N GLY A 87 31.07 0.51 -17.39
CA GLY A 87 30.15 1.64 -17.16
C GLY A 87 30.57 2.91 -17.91
N ILE A 88 31.86 3.21 -17.96
CA ILE A 88 32.40 4.33 -18.72
C ILE A 88 32.14 4.13 -20.22
N THR A 89 32.42 2.94 -20.75
CA THR A 89 32.17 2.59 -22.15
C THR A 89 30.67 2.72 -22.50
N ALA A 90 29.79 2.32 -21.59
CA ALA A 90 28.35 2.47 -21.76
C ALA A 90 27.92 3.94 -21.93
N LEU A 91 28.52 4.87 -21.18
CA LEU A 91 28.22 6.31 -21.28
C LEU A 91 28.68 6.94 -22.60
N TYR A 92 29.78 6.45 -23.18
CA TYR A 92 30.36 6.99 -24.42
C TYR A 92 29.81 6.33 -25.69
N THR A 93 28.93 5.34 -25.57
CA THR A 93 28.27 4.72 -26.73
C THR A 93 27.15 5.64 -27.22
N PRO A 94 27.29 6.32 -28.37
CA PRO A 94 26.29 7.28 -28.84
C PRO A 94 24.99 6.56 -29.18
N SER A 95 23.84 7.19 -28.87
CA SER A 95 22.47 6.77 -29.19
C SER A 95 21.86 5.56 -28.45
N LEU A 96 22.53 4.99 -27.44
CA LEU A 96 21.90 3.97 -26.59
C LEU A 96 21.37 4.53 -25.26
N GLU A 97 20.10 4.23 -24.99
CA GLU A 97 19.53 4.33 -23.66
C GLU A 97 20.04 3.17 -22.81
N ILE A 98 20.57 3.48 -21.63
CA ILE A 98 21.04 2.47 -20.68
C ILE A 98 19.80 1.99 -19.91
N ASN A 99 19.16 0.94 -20.42
CA ASN A 99 17.94 0.34 -19.89
C ASN A 99 18.08 -1.19 -19.80
N ASN A 100 17.04 -1.92 -19.41
CA ASN A 100 17.13 -3.38 -19.32
C ASN A 100 17.50 -4.04 -20.66
N GLN A 101 17.03 -3.50 -21.79
CA GLN A 101 17.37 -4.01 -23.12
C GLN A 101 18.87 -3.88 -23.39
N TYR A 102 19.48 -2.76 -23.01
CA TYR A 102 20.93 -2.61 -23.03
C TYR A 102 21.62 -3.62 -22.12
N LEU A 103 21.18 -3.76 -20.87
CA LEU A 103 21.83 -4.64 -19.90
C LEU A 103 21.75 -6.14 -20.30
N LYS A 104 20.76 -6.55 -21.10
CA LYS A 104 20.62 -7.92 -21.64
C LYS A 104 21.79 -8.38 -22.52
N GLN A 105 22.70 -7.49 -22.94
CA GLN A 105 23.90 -7.88 -23.66
C GLN A 105 24.98 -8.53 -22.76
N PHE A 106 24.85 -8.42 -21.44
CA PHE A 106 25.82 -8.93 -20.48
C PHE A 106 25.34 -10.26 -19.88
N ASP A 107 26.16 -11.30 -20.02
CA ASP A 107 25.83 -12.67 -19.57
C ASP A 107 25.46 -12.74 -18.09
N GLU A 108 26.15 -11.96 -17.24
CA GLU A 108 25.90 -11.94 -15.80
C GLU A 108 24.52 -11.37 -15.45
N PHE A 109 24.06 -10.37 -16.21
CA PHE A 109 22.74 -9.77 -16.05
C PHE A 109 21.63 -10.72 -16.52
N VAL A 110 21.85 -11.38 -17.66
CA VAL A 110 20.92 -12.40 -18.18
C VAL A 110 20.80 -13.57 -17.21
N ALA A 111 21.91 -14.05 -16.66
CA ALA A 111 21.92 -15.10 -15.64
C ALA A 111 21.11 -14.69 -14.39
N PHE A 112 21.28 -13.44 -13.92
CA PHE A 112 20.51 -12.88 -12.81
C PHE A 112 19.00 -12.84 -13.08
N LYS A 113 18.57 -12.34 -14.25
CA LYS A 113 17.14 -12.30 -14.64
C LYS A 113 16.56 -13.70 -14.82
N ASN A 114 17.33 -14.64 -15.38
CA ASN A 114 16.90 -16.03 -15.53
C ASN A 114 16.76 -16.75 -14.19
N LEU A 115 17.67 -16.54 -13.22
CA LEU A 115 17.50 -17.06 -11.85
C LEU A 115 16.20 -16.59 -11.20
N SER A 116 15.72 -15.39 -11.56
CA SER A 116 14.45 -14.84 -11.10
C SER A 116 13.21 -15.45 -11.80
N ASN A 117 13.37 -16.00 -13.02
CA ASN A 117 12.30 -16.62 -13.81
C ASN A 117 12.27 -18.16 -13.72
N THR A 118 13.36 -18.81 -13.27
CA THR A 118 13.50 -20.28 -13.33
C THR A 118 12.98 -20.98 -12.05
N LYS A 119 11.80 -20.58 -11.57
CA LYS A 119 11.08 -21.30 -10.50
C LYS A 119 9.75 -21.92 -10.96
N GLU A 120 9.62 -22.19 -12.26
CA GLU A 120 8.59 -23.10 -12.79
C GLU A 120 9.22 -24.30 -13.49
N THR A 121 8.90 -25.47 -12.90
CA THR A 121 8.78 -26.81 -13.49
C THR A 121 9.98 -27.48 -14.15
N VAL A 122 10.69 -28.29 -13.34
CA VAL A 122 11.22 -29.58 -13.81
C VAL A 122 10.04 -30.55 -13.91
N GLU A 123 9.55 -30.79 -15.13
CA GLU A 123 9.24 -32.13 -15.67
C GLU A 123 8.69 -32.02 -17.11
N ASP A 124 9.55 -32.43 -18.04
CA ASP A 124 9.29 -33.14 -19.29
C ASP A 124 8.14 -32.69 -20.22
N THR A 125 8.47 -32.07 -21.35
CA THR A 125 8.59 -32.75 -22.66
C THR A 125 8.60 -31.70 -23.78
N ARG A 126 9.50 -31.90 -24.74
CA ARG A 126 9.64 -31.18 -26.02
C ARG A 126 8.31 -30.74 -26.64
N GLN A 127 8.09 -29.43 -26.69
CA GLN A 127 7.61 -28.73 -27.88
C GLN A 127 8.12 -27.29 -27.81
N ALA A 128 8.84 -26.89 -28.86
CA ALA A 128 9.27 -25.53 -29.08
C ALA A 128 8.02 -24.65 -29.30
N PHE A 129 7.42 -24.19 -28.21
CA PHE A 129 6.53 -23.05 -28.25
C PHE A 129 7.38 -21.82 -28.01
N ILE A 130 7.32 -20.95 -29.02
CA ILE A 130 7.73 -19.56 -29.02
C ILE A 130 7.55 -19.01 -27.60
N LYS A 131 8.66 -18.76 -26.91
CA LYS A 131 8.64 -17.92 -25.71
C LYS A 131 8.03 -16.59 -26.17
N PRO A 132 6.89 -16.14 -25.61
CA PRO A 132 6.57 -14.74 -25.76
C PRO A 132 7.75 -14.00 -25.15
N ASP A 133 8.31 -13.05 -25.90
CA ASP A 133 9.04 -11.96 -25.30
C ASP A 133 8.19 -11.47 -24.12
N ILE A 134 8.62 -11.77 -22.90
CA ILE A 134 8.16 -11.02 -21.75
C ILE A 134 8.80 -9.66 -21.99
N GLU A 135 8.03 -8.80 -22.66
CA GLU A 135 8.28 -7.37 -22.73
C GLU A 135 8.64 -6.93 -21.30
N ASP A 136 9.90 -6.60 -21.11
CA ASP A 136 10.47 -6.02 -19.88
C ASP A 136 10.07 -4.52 -19.82
N ASP A 137 8.84 -4.23 -20.29
CA ASP A 137 8.23 -2.91 -20.53
C ASP A 137 7.44 -2.42 -19.30
N ASN A 138 7.61 -3.13 -18.18
CA ASN A 138 7.12 -2.64 -16.90
C ASN A 138 8.17 -1.71 -16.30
N ASP A 139 7.92 -0.41 -16.44
CA ASP A 139 8.61 0.70 -15.76
C ASP A 139 8.56 0.64 -14.22
N ILE A 140 7.90 -0.38 -13.66
CA ILE A 140 7.76 -0.59 -12.23
C ILE A 140 8.80 -1.56 -11.69
N THR A 141 9.28 -1.30 -10.48
CA THR A 141 10.22 -2.20 -9.81
C THR A 141 9.54 -3.50 -9.39
N PRO A 142 10.26 -4.62 -9.18
CA PRO A 142 9.66 -5.87 -8.71
C PRO A 142 8.88 -5.74 -7.38
N ASP A 143 9.31 -4.87 -6.47
CA ASP A 143 8.56 -4.62 -5.23
C ASP A 143 7.33 -3.73 -5.44
N GLU A 144 7.37 -2.79 -6.38
CA GLU A 144 6.16 -2.08 -6.84
C GLU A 144 5.16 -3.05 -7.47
N ALA A 145 5.62 -3.96 -8.35
CA ALA A 145 4.77 -4.99 -8.97
C ALA A 145 4.09 -5.89 -7.93
N LEU A 146 4.85 -6.38 -6.93
CA LEU A 146 4.29 -7.17 -5.84
C LEU A 146 3.25 -6.40 -5.03
N ARG A 147 3.51 -5.13 -4.70
CA ARG A 147 2.56 -4.29 -3.94
C ARG A 147 1.30 -3.98 -4.75
N ASN A 148 1.44 -3.74 -6.05
CA ASN A 148 0.29 -3.54 -6.94
C ASN A 148 -0.56 -4.79 -7.00
N ALA A 149 0.05 -5.97 -7.16
CA ALA A 149 -0.66 -7.25 -7.11
C ALA A 149 -1.37 -7.44 -5.76
N TYR A 150 -0.69 -7.18 -4.64
CA TYR A 150 -1.28 -7.24 -3.30
C TYR A 150 -2.48 -6.30 -3.14
N LYS A 151 -2.38 -5.06 -3.64
CA LYS A 151 -3.47 -4.09 -3.62
C LYS A 151 -4.66 -4.57 -4.45
N THR A 152 -4.42 -5.03 -5.68
CA THR A 152 -5.46 -5.56 -6.57
C THR A 152 -6.19 -6.74 -5.95
N ILE A 153 -5.47 -7.68 -5.33
CA ILE A 153 -6.05 -8.83 -4.62
C ILE A 153 -6.95 -8.34 -3.48
N ASN A 154 -6.46 -7.44 -2.64
CA ASN A 154 -7.24 -6.94 -1.50
C ASN A 154 -8.45 -6.09 -1.92
N ASP A 155 -8.33 -5.27 -2.95
CA ASP A 155 -9.46 -4.47 -3.46
C ASP A 155 -10.56 -5.39 -4.02
N ALA A 156 -10.19 -6.49 -4.72
CA ALA A 156 -11.14 -7.50 -5.18
C ALA A 156 -11.81 -8.25 -4.00
N LEU A 157 -11.01 -8.71 -3.02
CA LEU A 157 -11.53 -9.37 -1.83
C LEU A 157 -12.47 -8.46 -1.00
N ALA A 158 -12.15 -7.17 -0.91
CA ALA A 158 -12.98 -6.20 -0.21
C ALA A 158 -14.34 -6.06 -0.88
N GLN A 159 -14.37 -6.04 -2.22
CA GLN A 159 -15.61 -6.01 -2.99
C GLN A 159 -16.46 -7.26 -2.74
N ASP A 160 -15.86 -8.45 -2.78
CA ASP A 160 -16.54 -9.72 -2.53
C ASP A 160 -17.12 -9.79 -1.11
N ILE A 161 -16.35 -9.38 -0.10
CA ILE A 161 -16.81 -9.31 1.28
C ILE A 161 -17.97 -8.34 1.42
N LEU A 162 -17.88 -7.14 0.83
CA LEU A 162 -18.95 -6.15 0.89
C LEU A 162 -20.26 -6.69 0.29
N GLU A 163 -20.18 -7.39 -0.85
CA GLU A 163 -21.34 -8.00 -1.49
C GLU A 163 -21.97 -9.07 -0.59
N ARG A 164 -21.16 -9.94 0.02
CA ARG A 164 -21.64 -10.91 0.99
C ARG A 164 -22.30 -10.23 2.18
N THR A 165 -21.67 -9.22 2.78
CA THR A 165 -22.17 -8.42 3.91
C THR A 165 -23.53 -7.78 3.61
N ARG A 166 -23.79 -7.34 2.37
CA ARG A 166 -25.12 -6.81 2.00
C ARG A 166 -26.23 -7.85 2.07
N ASN A 167 -25.90 -9.13 1.86
CA ASN A 167 -26.88 -10.21 1.75
C ASN A 167 -27.22 -10.91 3.09
N VAL A 168 -26.54 -10.57 4.19
CA VAL A 168 -26.52 -11.38 5.43
C VAL A 168 -27.66 -11.29 6.45
N SER A 169 -28.90 -10.87 6.24
CA SER A 169 -29.84 -10.59 7.39
C SER A 169 -29.41 -9.43 8.32
N PRO A 170 -30.37 -8.66 8.89
CA PRO A 170 -30.04 -7.54 9.76
C PRO A 170 -29.31 -7.93 11.06
N ALA A 171 -29.78 -8.95 11.76
CA ALA A 171 -29.21 -9.37 13.05
C ALA A 171 -27.75 -9.81 12.94
N PHE A 172 -27.42 -10.57 11.88
CA PHE A 172 -26.03 -10.96 11.64
C PHE A 172 -25.15 -9.76 11.26
N PHE A 173 -25.68 -8.77 10.53
CA PHE A 173 -24.94 -7.56 10.21
C PHE A 173 -24.61 -6.76 11.47
N GLU A 174 -25.55 -6.63 12.40
CA GLU A 174 -25.29 -5.99 13.69
C GLU A 174 -24.19 -6.74 14.46
N GLN A 175 -24.27 -8.07 14.57
CA GLN A 175 -23.25 -8.88 15.22
C GLN A 175 -21.87 -8.73 14.56
N LEU A 176 -21.83 -8.73 13.22
CA LEU A 176 -20.59 -8.54 12.47
C LEU A 176 -19.92 -7.20 12.78
N LEU A 177 -20.70 -6.13 12.97
CA LEU A 177 -20.15 -4.83 13.37
C LEU A 177 -19.62 -4.84 14.81
N ILE A 178 -20.27 -5.57 15.72
CA ILE A 178 -19.74 -5.79 17.08
C ILE A 178 -18.39 -6.49 16.99
N ASP A 179 -18.32 -7.61 16.28
CA ASP A 179 -17.11 -8.43 16.16
C ASP A 179 -15.96 -7.61 15.55
N LEU A 180 -16.26 -6.78 14.53
CA LEU A 180 -15.29 -5.88 13.93
C LEU A 180 -14.77 -4.84 14.93
N LEU A 181 -15.65 -4.18 15.67
CA LEU A 181 -15.24 -3.15 16.62
C LEU A 181 -14.43 -3.74 17.78
N ILE A 182 -14.79 -4.94 18.25
CA ILE A 182 -14.00 -5.67 19.26
C ILE A 182 -12.61 -6.03 18.71
N ALA A 183 -12.54 -6.55 17.47
CA ALA A 183 -11.26 -6.87 16.84
C ALA A 183 -10.37 -5.62 16.62
N MET A 184 -10.99 -4.44 16.48
CA MET A 184 -10.32 -3.14 16.45
C MET A 184 -9.88 -2.63 17.84
N GLY A 185 -10.27 -3.31 18.91
CA GLY A 185 -9.93 -2.96 20.30
C GLY A 185 -10.94 -2.07 21.01
N TYR A 186 -12.14 -1.86 20.45
CA TYR A 186 -13.25 -1.21 21.17
C TYR A 186 -13.96 -2.21 22.09
N GLY A 187 -14.66 -1.71 23.10
CA GLY A 187 -15.53 -2.52 23.96
C GLY A 187 -14.85 -3.11 25.19
N GLY A 188 -13.60 -2.76 25.49
CA GLY A 188 -12.86 -3.23 26.68
C GLY A 188 -12.42 -4.71 26.62
N THR A 189 -11.53 -5.12 27.53
CA THR A 189 -10.93 -6.47 27.54
C THR A 189 -11.77 -7.56 28.21
N GLU A 190 -12.92 -7.22 28.81
CA GLU A 190 -13.78 -8.17 29.50
C GLU A 190 -15.05 -8.47 28.69
N GLU A 191 -15.49 -9.73 28.72
CA GLU A 191 -16.64 -10.27 27.96
C GLU A 191 -17.99 -9.55 28.25
N GLY A 192 -18.03 -8.61 29.20
CA GLY A 192 -19.20 -7.82 29.59
C GLY A 192 -19.19 -6.33 29.18
N THR A 193 -18.11 -5.79 28.61
CA THR A 193 -18.04 -4.35 28.29
C THR A 193 -18.52 -3.99 26.87
N ALA A 194 -18.76 -4.99 26.01
CA ALA A 194 -19.39 -4.82 24.69
C ALA A 194 -20.93 -4.70 24.77
N HIS A 195 -21.46 -4.24 25.90
CA HIS A 195 -22.90 -4.14 26.10
C HIS A 195 -23.53 -3.04 25.22
N ALA A 196 -24.24 -3.53 24.21
CA ALA A 196 -25.46 -2.98 23.60
C ALA A 196 -25.34 -2.32 22.22
N LEU A 197 -24.98 -3.10 21.20
CA LEU A 197 -25.79 -3.10 19.98
C LEU A 197 -27.04 -3.94 20.29
N GLY A 198 -28.20 -3.31 20.53
CA GLY A 198 -29.43 -4.05 20.83
C GLY A 198 -30.35 -3.50 21.93
N LYS A 199 -30.05 -2.37 22.59
CA LYS A 199 -31.13 -1.55 23.18
C LYS A 199 -31.79 -0.72 22.09
N SER A 200 -32.40 -1.40 21.12
CA SER A 200 -33.25 -0.76 20.11
C SER A 200 -34.42 -0.10 20.83
N GLY A 201 -34.55 1.21 20.73
CA GLY A 201 -35.64 1.92 21.38
C GLY A 201 -35.68 3.43 21.16
N ASP A 202 -34.54 4.10 20.95
CA ASP A 202 -34.51 5.56 20.95
C ASP A 202 -33.94 6.16 19.65
N ASN A 203 -34.81 6.89 18.93
CA ASN A 203 -34.49 8.10 18.16
C ASN A 203 -33.31 8.07 17.17
N GLY A 204 -32.94 6.92 16.60
CA GLY A 204 -31.90 6.85 15.55
C GLY A 204 -30.50 6.56 16.08
N VAL A 205 -30.37 5.63 17.04
CA VAL A 205 -29.10 4.97 17.42
C VAL A 205 -29.33 3.47 17.43
N ASP A 206 -28.42 2.69 16.83
CA ASP A 206 -28.52 1.23 16.80
C ASP A 206 -27.73 0.56 17.93
N GLY A 207 -26.68 1.22 18.43
CA GLY A 207 -25.93 0.72 19.58
C GLY A 207 -24.94 1.69 20.19
N VAL A 208 -24.36 1.28 21.31
CA VAL A 208 -23.34 2.01 22.06
C VAL A 208 -22.19 1.05 22.38
N ILE A 209 -20.96 1.51 22.17
CA ILE A 209 -19.75 0.77 22.54
C ILE A 209 -18.82 1.65 23.37
N ASN A 210 -18.18 1.08 24.38
CA ASN A 210 -17.18 1.78 25.17
C ASN A 210 -15.85 1.82 24.42
N GLN A 211 -15.17 2.96 24.41
CA GLN A 211 -13.82 3.09 23.87
C GLN A 211 -12.77 2.58 24.86
N ASP A 212 -13.05 2.66 26.16
CA ASP A 212 -12.17 2.25 27.24
C ASP A 212 -12.84 1.18 28.13
N PRO A 213 -12.05 0.37 28.87
CA PRO A 213 -12.60 -0.66 29.75
C PRO A 213 -13.48 -0.14 30.90
N LEU A 214 -13.33 1.13 31.30
CA LEU A 214 -14.10 1.72 32.39
C LEU A 214 -15.44 2.31 31.91
N GLY A 215 -15.67 2.37 30.59
CA GLY A 215 -16.90 2.86 29.99
C GLY A 215 -17.13 4.36 30.15
N VAL A 216 -16.05 5.13 30.35
CA VAL A 216 -16.11 6.60 30.50
C VAL A 216 -16.33 7.25 29.14
N ASP A 217 -15.64 6.77 28.11
CA ASP A 217 -15.77 7.22 26.74
C ASP A 217 -16.68 6.29 25.96
N GLN A 218 -17.91 6.72 25.71
CA GLN A 218 -18.89 5.99 24.90
C GLN A 218 -18.91 6.48 23.46
N ILE A 219 -19.03 5.55 22.52
CA ILE A 219 -19.21 5.78 21.09
C ILE A 219 -20.57 5.25 20.69
N TYR A 220 -21.40 6.13 20.15
CA TYR A 220 -22.74 5.81 19.68
C TYR A 220 -22.67 5.43 18.21
N ILE A 221 -23.40 4.39 17.80
CA ILE A 221 -23.30 3.77 16.49
C ILE A 221 -24.65 3.79 15.80
N GLN A 222 -24.66 4.20 14.53
CA GLN A 222 -25.76 3.96 13.60
C GLN A 222 -25.23 3.16 12.42
N ALA A 223 -25.90 2.09 12.06
CA ALA A 223 -25.53 1.16 11.02
C ALA A 223 -26.66 0.97 9.99
N LYS A 224 -26.40 1.28 8.71
CA LYS A 224 -27.37 1.12 7.62
C LYS A 224 -26.90 0.08 6.61
N ARG A 225 -27.55 -1.08 6.61
CA ARG A 225 -27.34 -2.12 5.57
C ARG A 225 -28.13 -1.80 4.30
N TYR A 226 -27.55 -0.94 3.47
CA TYR A 226 -28.15 -0.53 2.19
C TYR A 226 -27.53 -1.26 0.99
N LYS A 227 -28.35 -1.44 -0.05
CA LYS A 227 -27.88 -1.90 -1.37
C LYS A 227 -26.98 -0.84 -2.01
N GLN A 228 -26.13 -1.27 -2.93
CA GLN A 228 -25.28 -0.36 -3.71
C GLN A 228 -26.11 0.71 -4.41
N GLY A 229 -25.63 1.95 -4.38
CA GLY A 229 -26.29 3.09 -5.00
C GLY A 229 -27.41 3.71 -4.18
N ASN A 230 -27.93 3.01 -3.14
CA ASN A 230 -28.79 3.63 -2.16
C ASN A 230 -27.94 4.33 -1.10
N ASN A 231 -27.58 5.59 -1.36
CA ASN A 231 -26.64 6.33 -0.53
C ASN A 231 -27.33 7.00 0.66
N VAL A 232 -26.62 7.07 1.79
CA VAL A 232 -27.08 7.75 3.01
C VAL A 232 -27.21 9.25 2.76
N SER A 233 -28.33 9.83 3.16
CA SER A 233 -28.69 11.22 2.90
C SER A 233 -28.27 12.15 4.05
N SER A 234 -28.29 13.47 3.80
CA SER A 234 -28.10 14.47 4.87
C SER A 234 -29.25 14.49 5.90
N GLY A 235 -30.40 13.88 5.59
CA GLY A 235 -31.47 13.64 6.56
C GLY A 235 -30.99 12.66 7.63
N ASP A 236 -30.54 11.47 7.20
CA ASP A 236 -30.05 10.42 8.10
C ASP A 236 -28.94 10.93 9.04
N ILE A 237 -28.02 11.76 8.53
CA ILE A 237 -26.94 12.35 9.34
C ILE A 237 -27.48 13.35 10.38
N ARG A 238 -28.48 14.17 10.02
CA ARG A 238 -29.11 15.10 10.96
C ARG A 238 -29.90 14.38 12.03
N ASP A 239 -30.60 13.31 11.66
CA ASP A 239 -31.38 12.50 12.59
C ASP A 239 -30.44 11.84 13.61
N PHE A 240 -29.36 11.23 13.15
CA PHE A 240 -28.33 10.66 14.03
C PHE A 240 -27.68 11.72 14.92
N PHE A 241 -27.33 12.90 14.38
CA PHE A 241 -26.80 14.00 15.19
C PHE A 241 -27.80 14.48 16.26
N GLY A 242 -29.09 14.53 15.94
CA GLY A 242 -30.16 14.79 16.90
C GLY A 242 -30.17 13.76 18.03
N ALA A 243 -30.05 12.48 17.69
CA ALA A 243 -29.97 11.39 18.65
C ALA A 243 -28.75 11.51 19.57
N LEU A 244 -27.57 11.84 19.02
CA LEU A 244 -26.35 12.06 19.81
C LEU A 244 -26.55 13.17 20.85
N ASN A 245 -27.19 14.28 20.47
CA ASN A 245 -27.46 15.39 21.40
C ASN A 245 -28.44 14.99 22.51
N LEU A 246 -29.46 14.20 22.19
CA LEU A 246 -30.41 13.69 23.20
C LEU A 246 -29.70 12.83 24.26
N HIS A 247 -28.69 12.06 23.85
CA HIS A 247 -27.89 11.22 24.74
C HIS A 247 -26.66 11.93 25.33
N ASN A 248 -26.47 13.25 25.08
CA ASN A 248 -25.25 14.00 25.44
C ASN A 248 -23.95 13.30 24.97
N ALA A 249 -24.03 12.58 23.86
CA ALA A 249 -22.93 11.79 23.32
C ALA A 249 -21.93 12.69 22.59
N GLN A 250 -20.65 12.51 22.90
CA GLN A 250 -19.58 13.32 22.29
C GLN A 250 -18.99 12.70 21.01
N LYS A 251 -19.17 11.39 20.79
CA LYS A 251 -18.56 10.62 19.70
C LYS A 251 -19.62 9.77 19.01
N GLY A 252 -19.66 9.83 17.69
CA GLY A 252 -20.62 9.09 16.87
C GLY A 252 -19.95 8.39 15.70
N LEU A 253 -20.39 7.17 15.41
CA LEU A 253 -19.92 6.36 14.30
C LEU A 253 -21.11 5.98 13.41
N PHE A 254 -21.09 6.45 12.17
CA PHE A 254 -22.12 6.11 11.19
C PHE A 254 -21.53 5.14 10.15
N ILE A 255 -22.06 3.93 10.10
CA ILE A 255 -21.61 2.85 9.22
C ILE A 255 -22.68 2.57 8.17
N THR A 256 -22.29 2.36 6.92
CA THR A 256 -23.20 1.89 5.88
C THR A 256 -22.52 0.89 4.94
N THR A 257 -23.28 -0.06 4.40
CA THR A 257 -22.81 -0.95 3.31
C THR A 257 -22.89 -0.30 1.92
N SER A 258 -23.30 0.97 1.84
CA SER A 258 -23.39 1.78 0.62
C SER A 258 -22.39 2.96 0.70
N ASP A 259 -22.68 4.11 0.09
CA ASP A 259 -21.90 5.35 0.26
C ASP A 259 -22.77 6.47 0.87
N PHE A 260 -22.16 7.61 1.15
CA PHE A 260 -22.82 8.83 1.59
C PHE A 260 -22.93 9.82 0.43
N THR A 261 -24.04 10.54 0.33
CA THR A 261 -24.14 11.66 -0.61
C THR A 261 -23.13 12.75 -0.25
N ARG A 262 -22.75 13.60 -1.22
CA ARG A 262 -21.90 14.77 -0.95
C ARG A 262 -22.50 15.65 0.16
N SER A 263 -23.81 15.90 0.07
CA SER A 263 -24.54 16.65 1.10
C SER A 263 -24.49 16.00 2.48
N ALA A 264 -24.51 14.66 2.59
CA ALA A 264 -24.37 13.96 3.86
C ALA A 264 -22.98 14.15 4.47
N LYS A 265 -21.92 14.04 3.66
CA LYS A 265 -20.53 14.28 4.08
C LYS A 265 -20.33 15.73 4.54
N ASP A 266 -20.81 16.70 3.77
CA ASP A 266 -20.76 18.13 4.13
C ASP A 266 -21.53 18.43 5.42
N THR A 267 -22.67 17.76 5.61
CA THR A 267 -23.51 17.93 6.81
C THR A 267 -22.80 17.38 8.05
N ALA A 268 -22.20 16.19 7.96
CA ALA A 268 -21.43 15.61 9.06
C ALA A 268 -20.28 16.53 9.50
N GLN A 269 -19.52 17.06 8.54
CA GLN A 269 -18.42 18.00 8.81
C GLN A 269 -18.88 19.29 9.51
N LYS A 270 -20.07 19.80 9.18
CA LYS A 270 -20.62 21.03 9.78
C LYS A 270 -21.21 20.81 11.17
N LEU A 271 -21.84 19.66 11.41
CA LEU A 271 -22.59 19.41 12.65
C LEU A 271 -21.71 18.92 13.79
N SER A 272 -20.65 18.16 13.51
CA SER A 272 -19.78 17.65 14.58
C SER A 272 -18.41 17.26 14.07
N SER A 273 -17.36 17.77 14.73
CA SER A 273 -15.98 17.34 14.49
C SER A 273 -15.67 15.94 15.02
N ARG A 274 -16.63 15.28 15.70
CA ARG A 274 -16.45 13.98 16.37
C ARG A 274 -17.38 12.88 15.83
N MET A 275 -18.02 13.10 14.68
CA MET A 275 -18.75 12.07 13.94
C MET A 275 -17.86 11.48 12.85
N VAL A 276 -17.71 10.16 12.86
CA VAL A 276 -16.95 9.42 11.84
C VAL A 276 -17.93 8.71 10.91
N LEU A 277 -17.72 8.84 9.60
CA LEU A 277 -18.49 8.16 8.57
C LEU A 277 -17.67 7.01 7.99
N VAL A 278 -18.23 5.80 7.96
CA VAL A 278 -17.63 4.60 7.37
C VAL A 278 -18.53 4.08 6.28
N ASN A 279 -18.10 4.19 5.03
CA ASN A 279 -18.86 3.68 3.88
C ASN A 279 -18.57 2.19 3.66
N GLY A 280 -19.24 1.58 2.68
CA GLY A 280 -19.13 0.14 2.43
C GLY A 280 -17.73 -0.30 2.01
N HIS A 281 -17.01 0.55 1.26
CA HIS A 281 -15.64 0.26 0.85
C HIS A 281 -14.68 0.28 2.06
N ASP A 282 -14.79 1.31 2.90
CA ASP A 282 -13.95 1.44 4.10
C ASP A 282 -14.28 0.34 5.12
N LEU A 283 -15.57 0.00 5.28
CA LEU A 283 -16.02 -1.13 6.08
C LEU A 283 -15.38 -2.44 5.62
N ALA A 284 -15.39 -2.74 4.32
CA ALA A 284 -14.83 -3.97 3.80
C ALA A 284 -13.30 -4.05 3.97
N LYS A 285 -12.60 -2.92 3.83
CA LYS A 285 -11.16 -2.84 4.11
C LYS A 285 -10.84 -3.09 5.58
N LEU A 286 -11.66 -2.55 6.49
CA LEU A 286 -11.54 -2.82 7.92
C LEU A 286 -11.82 -4.30 8.21
N MET A 287 -12.87 -4.88 7.62
CA MET A 287 -13.19 -6.30 7.77
C MET A 287 -12.01 -7.20 7.35
N LEU A 288 -11.41 -6.96 6.18
CA LEU A 288 -10.21 -7.69 5.74
C LEU A 288 -9.03 -7.51 6.71
N ARG A 289 -8.75 -6.27 7.09
CA ARG A 289 -7.62 -5.95 7.97
C ARG A 289 -7.70 -6.66 9.33
N TYR A 290 -8.90 -6.83 9.87
CA TYR A 290 -9.15 -7.45 11.16
C TYR A 290 -9.68 -8.89 11.05
N ASN A 291 -9.56 -9.51 9.86
CA ASN A 291 -9.98 -10.89 9.61
C ASN A 291 -11.45 -11.19 9.97
N ILE A 292 -12.35 -10.24 9.72
CA ILE A 292 -13.80 -10.41 9.87
C ILE A 292 -14.37 -10.92 8.56
N GLY A 293 -14.82 -12.17 8.54
CA GLY A 293 -15.32 -12.82 7.32
C GLY A 293 -14.23 -13.21 6.33
N SER A 294 -12.95 -13.11 6.73
CA SER A 294 -11.76 -13.57 6.01
C SER A 294 -10.81 -14.31 6.94
N ARG A 295 -9.81 -14.99 6.37
CA ARG A 295 -8.73 -15.63 7.11
C ARG A 295 -7.45 -15.55 6.29
N ASP A 296 -6.31 -15.54 6.97
CA ASP A 296 -5.01 -15.61 6.32
C ASP A 296 -4.85 -16.98 5.66
N GLU A 297 -4.67 -17.00 4.34
CA GLU A 297 -4.35 -18.23 3.59
C GLU A 297 -2.83 -18.48 3.58
N GLN A 298 -2.05 -17.40 3.39
CA GLN A 298 -0.59 -17.45 3.36
C GLN A 298 0.01 -16.10 3.80
N VAL A 299 1.15 -16.16 4.50
CA VAL A 299 1.94 -14.97 4.87
C VAL A 299 3.25 -14.96 4.10
N LEU A 300 3.53 -13.86 3.39
CA LEU A 300 4.77 -13.65 2.64
C LEU A 300 5.73 -12.75 3.42
N TYR A 301 6.96 -13.24 3.65
CA TYR A 301 8.01 -12.48 4.31
C TYR A 301 8.95 -11.84 3.29
N MET A 302 8.99 -10.51 3.24
CA MET A 302 10.01 -9.77 2.49
C MET A 302 11.27 -9.61 3.34
N LYS A 303 12.42 -10.07 2.82
CA LYS A 303 13.72 -9.92 3.48
C LYS A 303 14.46 -8.71 2.91
N ARG A 304 15.16 -8.01 3.79
CA ARG A 304 16.15 -6.98 3.44
C ARG A 304 17.48 -7.44 4.02
N ILE A 305 18.58 -7.13 3.33
CA ILE A 305 19.92 -7.31 3.88
C ILE A 305 20.01 -6.49 5.17
N ASP A 306 20.40 -7.15 6.26
CA ASP A 306 20.80 -6.48 7.48
C ASP A 306 22.23 -6.03 7.29
N GLU A 307 22.41 -4.75 6.97
CA GLU A 307 23.72 -4.20 6.68
C GLU A 307 24.61 -4.13 7.93
N GLU A 308 24.04 -4.02 9.13
CA GLU A 308 24.80 -3.99 10.40
C GLU A 308 25.50 -5.32 10.65
N PHE A 309 24.90 -6.43 10.19
CA PHE A 309 25.49 -7.76 10.29
C PHE A 309 26.81 -7.90 9.51
N PHE A 310 27.03 -7.10 8.46
CA PHE A 310 28.22 -7.17 7.60
C PHE A 310 29.26 -6.08 7.91
N GLU A 311 29.10 -5.33 9.00
CA GLU A 311 30.08 -4.34 9.47
C GLU A 311 31.09 -4.99 10.44
N GLU A 312 32.11 -5.66 9.88
CA GLU A 312 33.39 -5.97 10.56
C GLU A 312 34.58 -5.50 9.71
#